data_AF-A0A2V9GUQ8-F1
#
_entry.id   AF-A0A2V9GUQ8-F1
#
_cell.length_a   1.000
_cell.length_b   1.000
_cell.length_c   1.000
_cell.angle_alpha   90.00
_cell.angle_beta   90.00
_cell.angle_gamma   90.00
#
_symmetry.space_group_name_H-M   'P 1'
#
loop_
_entity.id
_entity.type
_entity.pdbx_description
1 polymer ?
#
loop_
_entity_poly.entity_id
_entity_poly.type
_entity_poly.pdbx_seq_one_letter_code
_entity_poly.pdbx_strand_id
1 'polypeptide(L)'
;MFRRFWLPTLFLCLATLPASAQPGYQGGGSFHVQCPTATLLHPGGTGTGNSTPATSEAQYNGPVSRSVTKDPSGQYSFASSTNPNGLTFIDHGGAIKCQEISGGDGMMTEVDGNQTYMFSFGPLSGLNSIQNGQPGTQFPSVFNNPYCAGPTYVNGQPNPNYGTGECNSGTSPDGAVGVMAAPSIGVDAAAIMNTGVLNGNIPAPLMAFDEDDEFFLTLTNVGMIMRPDLFEQHTVHFHGYPNASSFYDGVPDASLAINIGGSFTYYYVAPDADTYFWHCHITPPEHLQMGMVGQLFVRPRQNRPQDKANLLQSLAGCLGNSTDGPARGLPSVLGHQSDIRTACNPATDILCSVPIPVADTGATHN
;
A
#
# COMPACT_ATOMS: atom_id res chain seq x y z
N MET A 1 -82.62 15.23 -11.36
CA MET A 1 -82.04 14.64 -12.58
C MET A 1 -80.58 15.07 -12.64
N PHE A 2 -79.65 14.12 -12.46
CA PHE A 2 -78.21 14.33 -12.26
C PHE A 2 -77.55 15.05 -13.44
N ARG A 3 -76.78 16.12 -13.18
CA ARG A 3 -75.77 16.64 -14.12
C ARG A 3 -74.40 16.06 -13.75
N ARG A 4 -73.82 15.27 -14.64
CA ARG A 4 -72.48 14.69 -14.52
C ARG A 4 -71.44 15.75 -14.90
N PHE A 5 -70.57 16.13 -13.97
CA PHE A 5 -69.30 16.79 -14.28
C PHE A 5 -68.25 15.71 -14.58
N TRP A 6 -67.65 15.76 -15.76
CA TRP A 6 -66.50 14.93 -16.13
C TRP A 6 -65.23 15.71 -15.78
N LEU A 7 -64.47 15.25 -14.80
CA LEU A 7 -63.06 15.62 -14.65
C LEU A 7 -62.22 14.61 -15.46
N PRO A 8 -61.32 15.05 -16.35
CA PRO A 8 -60.38 14.14 -16.98
C PRO A 8 -59.30 13.78 -15.96
N THR A 9 -59.30 12.53 -15.50
CA THR A 9 -58.22 11.98 -14.69
C THR A 9 -57.03 11.73 -15.61
N LEU A 10 -56.01 12.60 -15.54
CA LEU A 10 -54.74 12.37 -16.22
C LEU A 10 -54.01 11.23 -15.49
N PHE A 11 -54.06 10.02 -16.04
CA PHE A 11 -53.24 8.91 -15.58
C PHE A 11 -51.79 9.16 -15.99
N LEU A 12 -50.99 9.74 -15.09
CA LEU A 12 -49.55 9.80 -15.24
C LEU A 12 -49.00 8.39 -14.97
N CYS A 13 -48.71 7.66 -16.05
CA CYS A 13 -48.06 6.36 -15.98
C CYS A 13 -46.60 6.57 -15.56
N LEU A 14 -46.31 6.54 -14.25
CA LEU A 14 -44.94 6.40 -13.77
C LEU A 14 -44.50 4.97 -14.11
N ALA A 15 -43.82 4.82 -15.25
CA ALA A 15 -43.01 3.64 -15.50
C ALA A 15 -41.87 3.66 -14.47
N THR A 16 -41.96 2.80 -13.45
CA THR A 16 -40.81 2.45 -12.63
C THR A 16 -39.81 1.77 -13.54
N LEU A 17 -38.80 2.51 -14.00
CA LEU A 17 -37.61 1.88 -14.54
C LEU A 17 -37.05 1.01 -13.42
N PRO A 18 -36.81 -0.30 -13.64
CA PRO A 18 -36.00 -1.05 -12.70
C PRO A 18 -34.62 -0.41 -12.73
N ALA A 19 -34.31 0.40 -11.71
CA ALA A 19 -32.92 0.66 -11.39
C ALA A 19 -32.33 -0.71 -11.09
N SER A 20 -31.43 -1.19 -11.95
CA SER A 20 -30.57 -2.31 -11.61
C SER A 20 -29.68 -1.84 -10.48
N ALA A 21 -30.19 -1.89 -9.26
CA ALA A 21 -29.34 -1.93 -8.09
C ALA A 21 -28.45 -3.16 -8.27
N GLN A 22 -27.15 -2.92 -8.46
CA GLN A 22 -26.15 -3.94 -8.15
C GLN A 22 -26.49 -4.50 -6.76
N PRO A 23 -26.30 -5.80 -6.49
CA PRO A 23 -26.53 -6.35 -5.16
C PRO A 23 -25.53 -5.69 -4.21
N GLY A 24 -25.93 -4.55 -3.64
CA GLY A 24 -25.23 -3.87 -2.58
C GLY A 24 -25.40 -4.70 -1.33
N TYR A 25 -24.33 -5.37 -0.91
CA TYR A 25 -24.25 -5.98 0.39
C TYR A 25 -24.51 -4.90 1.46
N GLN A 26 -25.63 -5.04 2.17
CA GLN A 26 -25.90 -4.30 3.39
C GLN A 26 -25.27 -5.05 4.57
N GLY A 27 -24.11 -4.58 5.01
CA GLY A 27 -23.52 -4.86 6.32
C GLY A 27 -22.83 -3.60 6.80
N GLY A 28 -23.14 -3.13 8.01
CA GLY A 28 -22.51 -1.96 8.60
C GLY A 28 -21.01 -2.18 8.80
N GLY A 29 -20.19 -1.39 8.11
CA GLY A 29 -18.75 -1.58 7.94
C GLY A 29 -18.43 -1.71 6.45
N SER A 30 -17.98 -0.65 5.79
CA SER A 30 -17.58 -0.73 4.38
C SER A 30 -16.22 -1.43 4.31
N PHE A 31 -16.23 -2.75 4.15
CA PHE A 31 -15.03 -3.49 3.74
C PHE A 31 -14.60 -2.95 2.38
N HIS A 32 -13.42 -2.35 2.35
CA HIS A 32 -12.85 -1.84 1.11
C HIS A 32 -11.36 -2.15 1.08
N VAL A 33 -10.99 -2.93 0.07
CA VAL A 33 -9.61 -3.31 -0.21
C VAL A 33 -9.21 -2.55 -1.47
N GLN A 34 -8.22 -1.67 -1.36
CA GLN A 34 -7.79 -0.80 -2.45
C GLN A 34 -6.30 -0.98 -2.73
N CYS A 35 -5.99 -1.21 -4.01
CA CYS A 35 -4.64 -1.06 -4.52
C CYS A 35 -4.70 -0.41 -5.91
N PRO A 36 -4.38 0.88 -6.03
CA PRO A 36 -4.44 1.56 -7.30
C PRO A 36 -3.42 0.97 -8.27
N THR A 37 -3.80 0.84 -9.54
CA THR A 37 -2.90 0.37 -10.60
C THR A 37 -1.97 1.46 -11.11
N ALA A 38 -2.28 2.72 -10.78
CA ALA A 38 -1.51 3.91 -11.11
C ALA A 38 -1.94 5.08 -10.22
N THR A 39 -1.04 6.03 -10.02
CA THR A 39 -1.24 7.26 -9.23
C THR A 39 -0.59 8.44 -9.96
N LEU A 40 -0.56 9.62 -9.33
CA LEU A 40 0.18 10.77 -9.86
C LEU A 40 1.71 10.57 -9.78
N LEU A 41 2.22 9.90 -8.74
CA LEU A 41 3.64 9.59 -8.63
C LEU A 41 4.04 8.41 -9.54
N HIS A 42 3.10 7.50 -9.80
CA HIS A 42 3.33 6.28 -10.57
C HIS A 42 2.26 6.10 -11.67
N PRO A 43 2.33 6.85 -12.78
CA PRO A 43 1.25 6.93 -13.77
C PRO A 43 1.09 5.72 -14.70
N GLY A 44 1.76 4.59 -14.43
CA GLY A 44 1.78 3.40 -15.27
C GLY A 44 2.52 3.59 -16.61
N GLY A 45 2.59 2.53 -17.42
CA GLY A 45 3.46 2.46 -18.61
C GLY A 45 3.11 3.41 -19.76
N THR A 46 1.90 3.95 -19.82
CA THR A 46 1.45 4.90 -20.86
C THR A 46 1.66 6.36 -20.50
N GLY A 47 2.07 6.67 -19.25
CA GLY A 47 2.17 8.05 -18.77
C GLY A 47 0.81 8.77 -18.77
N THR A 48 -0.29 8.03 -18.58
CA THR A 48 -1.67 8.55 -18.53
C THR A 48 -2.39 8.25 -17.21
N GLY A 49 -1.66 7.83 -16.17
CA GLY A 49 -2.25 7.52 -14.86
C GLY A 49 -3.19 6.32 -14.85
N ASN A 50 -3.26 5.56 -15.94
CA ASN A 50 -4.22 4.48 -16.12
C ASN A 50 -3.81 3.60 -17.30
N SER A 51 -3.37 2.35 -17.05
CA SER A 51 -3.78 1.16 -17.83
C SER A 51 -2.92 -0.09 -17.59
N THR A 52 -1.69 0.02 -17.08
CA THR A 52 -0.87 -1.17 -16.78
C THR A 52 -0.22 -1.07 -15.40
N PRO A 53 -0.59 -1.94 -14.45
CA PRO A 53 0.07 -2.00 -13.15
C PRO A 53 1.54 -2.37 -13.29
N ALA A 54 2.39 -1.82 -12.42
CA ALA A 54 3.78 -2.28 -12.29
C ALA A 54 3.80 -3.77 -11.90
N THR A 55 4.75 -4.53 -12.46
CA THR A 55 4.97 -5.96 -12.14
C THR A 55 6.34 -6.20 -11.51
N SER A 56 7.17 -5.17 -11.45
CA SER A 56 8.53 -5.20 -10.92
C SER A 56 8.93 -3.79 -10.52
N GLU A 57 10.01 -3.68 -9.74
CA GLU A 57 10.65 -2.40 -9.51
C GLU A 57 11.13 -1.79 -10.82
N ALA A 58 10.88 -0.49 -11.00
CA ALA A 58 11.46 0.24 -12.11
C ALA A 58 12.95 0.48 -11.85
N GLN A 59 13.75 0.35 -12.90
CA GLN A 59 15.16 0.71 -12.84
C GLN A 59 15.30 2.21 -12.54
N TYR A 60 16.13 2.55 -11.56
CA TYR A 60 16.34 3.93 -11.15
C TYR A 60 17.32 4.62 -12.11
N ASN A 61 16.86 5.69 -12.77
CA ASN A 61 17.62 6.48 -13.74
C ASN A 61 17.92 7.91 -13.25
N GLY A 62 17.76 8.16 -11.95
CA GLY A 62 17.83 9.50 -11.38
C GLY A 62 16.45 10.20 -11.29
N PRO A 63 16.36 11.31 -10.54
CA PRO A 63 15.16 12.12 -10.45
C PRO A 63 14.81 12.76 -11.79
N VAL A 64 13.52 12.76 -12.13
CA VAL A 64 12.97 13.35 -13.34
C VAL A 64 11.94 14.40 -12.97
N SER A 65 12.09 15.62 -13.48
CA SER A 65 11.02 16.62 -13.38
C SER A 65 9.86 16.23 -14.29
N ARG A 66 8.68 16.04 -13.71
CA ARG A 66 7.44 15.75 -14.45
C ARG A 66 6.44 16.87 -14.29
N SER A 67 5.66 17.13 -15.34
CA SER A 67 4.50 18.02 -15.25
C SER A 67 3.22 17.24 -15.47
N VAL A 68 2.25 17.42 -14.57
CA VAL A 68 0.88 16.91 -14.70
C VAL A 68 0.00 17.99 -15.29
N THR A 69 -0.73 17.63 -16.35
CA THR A 69 -1.86 18.43 -16.82
C THR A 69 -3.12 17.60 -16.69
N LYS A 70 -4.17 18.19 -16.11
CA LYS A 70 -5.50 17.57 -16.06
C LYS A 70 -6.29 18.08 -17.26
N ASP A 71 -6.77 17.17 -18.09
CA ASP A 71 -7.61 17.53 -19.22
C ASP A 71 -9.04 17.89 -18.75
N PRO A 72 -9.87 18.51 -19.61
CA PRO A 72 -11.25 18.83 -19.28
C PRO A 72 -12.15 17.61 -19.00
N SER A 73 -11.71 16.39 -19.38
CA SER A 73 -12.42 15.14 -19.11
C SER A 73 -12.08 14.53 -17.75
N GLY A 74 -11.08 15.10 -17.05
CA GLY A 74 -10.62 14.68 -15.74
C GLY A 74 -9.43 13.72 -15.76
N GLN A 75 -8.89 13.39 -16.93
CA GLN A 75 -7.71 12.54 -17.08
C GLN A 75 -6.41 13.32 -16.85
N TYR A 76 -5.43 12.64 -16.25
CA TYR A 76 -4.10 13.19 -16.03
C TYR A 76 -3.14 12.73 -17.15
N SER A 77 -2.50 13.69 -17.80
CA SER A 77 -1.42 13.44 -18.76
C SER A 77 -0.09 13.91 -18.18
N PHE A 78 0.96 13.11 -18.34
CA PHE A 78 2.27 13.35 -17.77
C PHE A 78 3.28 13.68 -18.89
N ALA A 79 3.98 14.81 -18.76
CA ALA A 79 5.05 15.20 -19.66
C ALA A 79 6.40 15.17 -18.92
N SER A 80 7.46 14.73 -19.62
CA SER A 80 8.85 14.74 -19.12
C SER A 80 9.51 16.13 -19.15
N SER A 81 8.78 17.17 -19.52
CA SER A 81 9.23 18.56 -19.53
C SER A 81 8.36 19.44 -18.64
N THR A 82 8.94 20.56 -18.19
CA THR A 82 8.25 21.59 -17.42
C THR A 82 7.16 22.25 -18.25
N ASN A 83 5.90 22.12 -17.82
CA ASN A 83 4.76 22.85 -18.37
C ASN A 83 4.43 24.01 -17.41
N PRO A 84 4.55 25.28 -17.83
CA PRO A 84 4.27 26.44 -16.97
C PRO A 84 2.80 26.50 -16.49
N ASN A 85 1.89 25.75 -17.12
CA ASN A 85 0.48 25.67 -16.75
C ASN A 85 0.10 24.37 -16.03
N GLY A 86 1.07 23.48 -15.75
CA GLY A 86 0.86 22.20 -15.09
C GLY A 86 1.48 22.16 -13.69
N LEU A 87 1.05 21.19 -12.87
CA LEU A 87 1.72 20.92 -11.59
C LEU A 87 3.04 20.20 -11.89
N THR A 88 4.17 20.82 -11.55
CA THR A 88 5.49 20.19 -11.69
C THR A 88 5.92 19.54 -10.38
N PHE A 89 6.43 18.32 -10.45
CA PHE A 89 6.98 17.57 -9.32
C PHE A 89 8.22 16.79 -9.74
N ILE A 90 9.03 16.39 -8.76
CA ILE A 90 10.18 15.51 -8.97
C ILE A 90 9.72 14.07 -8.74
N ASP A 91 9.87 13.26 -9.77
CA ASP A 91 9.67 11.82 -9.72
C ASP A 91 11.02 11.12 -9.53
N HIS A 92 11.17 10.37 -8.44
CA HIS A 92 12.36 9.56 -8.15
C HIS A 92 12.18 8.11 -8.63
N GLY A 93 11.12 7.82 -9.39
CA GLY A 93 10.73 6.46 -9.73
C GLY A 93 10.07 5.78 -8.53
N GLY A 94 10.18 4.45 -8.47
CA GLY A 94 9.45 3.62 -7.51
C GLY A 94 8.37 2.79 -8.19
N ALA A 95 7.61 2.10 -7.37
CA ALA A 95 6.41 1.39 -7.74
C ALA A 95 5.29 1.62 -6.72
N ILE A 96 4.11 1.13 -7.06
CA ILE A 96 3.02 1.00 -6.09
C ILE A 96 3.16 -0.36 -5.42
N LYS A 97 3.03 -0.38 -4.10
CA LYS A 97 3.03 -1.56 -3.25
C LYS A 97 1.76 -1.58 -2.41
N CYS A 98 1.22 -2.77 -2.24
CA CYS A 98 -0.02 -2.96 -1.50
C CYS A 98 0.08 -4.16 -0.59
N GLN A 99 -0.56 -4.06 0.57
CA GLN A 99 -0.70 -5.18 1.48
C GLN A 99 -2.02 -5.08 2.22
N GLU A 100 -2.61 -6.23 2.54
CA GLU A 100 -3.79 -6.33 3.39
C GLU A 100 -3.44 -7.16 4.62
N ILE A 101 -3.87 -6.67 5.77
CA ILE A 101 -3.73 -7.33 7.05
C ILE A 101 -5.05 -7.29 7.81
N SER A 102 -5.25 -8.27 8.67
CA SER A 102 -6.29 -8.28 9.69
C SER A 102 -5.73 -7.79 11.02
N GLY A 103 -6.55 -7.13 11.83
CA GLY A 103 -6.31 -6.93 13.26
C GLY A 103 -7.31 -7.76 14.05
N GLY A 104 -6.83 -8.60 14.95
CA GLY A 104 -7.68 -9.49 15.74
C GLY A 104 -6.87 -10.29 16.74
N ASP A 105 -7.29 -11.53 16.98
CA ASP A 105 -6.62 -12.45 17.89
C ASP A 105 -5.89 -13.61 17.21
N GLY A 106 -5.04 -14.27 17.99
CA GLY A 106 -4.36 -15.51 17.61
C GLY A 106 -3.86 -16.27 18.83
N MET A 107 -3.16 -17.37 18.57
CA MET A 107 -2.49 -18.17 19.58
C MET A 107 -1.03 -18.43 19.16
N MET A 108 -0.08 -18.26 20.07
CA MET A 108 1.29 -18.75 19.92
C MET A 108 1.35 -20.16 20.50
N THR A 109 1.98 -21.11 19.82
CA THR A 109 2.42 -22.35 20.48
C THR A 109 3.86 -22.19 20.93
N GLU A 110 4.09 -22.26 22.24
CA GLU A 110 5.42 -22.18 22.84
C GLU A 110 6.20 -23.49 22.66
N VAL A 111 7.51 -23.46 22.96
CA VAL A 111 8.40 -24.62 22.74
C VAL A 111 8.02 -25.84 23.59
N ASP A 112 7.30 -25.63 24.70
CA ASP A 112 6.77 -26.69 25.56
C ASP A 112 5.39 -27.21 25.11
N GLY A 113 4.85 -26.68 24.01
CA GLY A 113 3.54 -27.03 23.46
C GLY A 113 2.37 -26.28 24.10
N ASN A 114 2.61 -25.38 25.07
CA ASN A 114 1.57 -24.55 25.63
C ASN A 114 1.10 -23.48 24.63
N GLN A 115 -0.20 -23.17 24.65
CA GLN A 115 -0.74 -22.11 23.79
C GLN A 115 -1.00 -20.83 24.58
N THR A 116 -0.40 -19.74 24.12
CA THR A 116 -0.55 -18.41 24.72
C THR A 116 -1.35 -17.52 23.79
N TYR A 117 -2.40 -16.90 24.33
CA TYR A 117 -3.26 -15.96 23.62
C TYR A 117 -2.48 -14.69 23.26
N MET A 118 -2.73 -14.17 22.06
CA MET A 118 -2.12 -12.94 21.56
C MET A 118 -3.15 -12.02 20.89
N PHE A 119 -2.89 -10.72 20.96
CA PHE A 119 -3.38 -9.76 19.98
C PHE A 119 -2.40 -9.71 18.84
N SER A 120 -2.89 -9.70 17.61
CA SER A 120 -1.98 -9.83 16.50
C SER A 120 -2.56 -9.30 15.19
N PHE A 121 -1.64 -9.00 14.29
CA PHE A 121 -1.96 -8.80 12.89
C PHE A 121 -1.83 -10.11 12.13
N GLY A 122 -2.82 -10.43 11.30
CA GLY A 122 -2.81 -11.59 10.43
C GLY A 122 -2.68 -11.22 8.96
N PRO A 123 -1.95 -11.98 8.12
CA PRO A 123 -1.81 -11.65 6.70
C PRO A 123 -3.10 -11.95 5.92
N LEU A 124 -3.52 -10.99 5.09
CA LEU A 124 -4.64 -11.13 4.16
C LEU A 124 -4.20 -10.94 2.70
N SER A 125 -2.92 -10.72 2.42
CA SER A 125 -2.34 -10.75 1.07
C SER A 125 -0.90 -11.26 1.13
N GLY A 126 -0.34 -11.65 -0.01
CA GLY A 126 1.05 -12.11 -0.07
C GLY A 126 1.33 -13.37 0.76
N LEU A 127 0.31 -14.21 1.02
CA LEU A 127 0.42 -15.34 1.94
C LEU A 127 1.51 -16.32 1.49
N ASN A 128 1.57 -16.64 0.20
CA ASN A 128 2.58 -17.53 -0.33
C ASN A 128 4.00 -16.94 -0.22
N SER A 129 4.17 -15.64 -0.43
CA SER A 129 5.42 -14.91 -0.23
C SER A 129 5.87 -15.02 1.22
N ILE A 130 4.97 -14.71 2.17
CA ILE A 130 5.25 -14.79 3.61
C ILE A 130 5.66 -16.22 4.02
N GLN A 131 4.97 -17.24 3.50
CA GLN A 131 5.32 -18.64 3.77
C GLN A 131 6.73 -19.01 3.28
N ASN A 132 7.21 -18.37 2.22
CA ASN A 132 8.56 -18.55 1.67
C ASN A 132 9.59 -17.54 2.25
N GLY A 133 9.26 -16.88 3.37
CA GLY A 133 10.15 -15.92 4.03
C GLY A 133 10.34 -14.61 3.28
N GLN A 134 9.44 -14.29 2.33
CA GLN A 134 9.42 -13.02 1.61
C GLN A 134 8.43 -12.04 2.26
N PRO A 135 8.56 -10.72 2.00
CA PRO A 135 7.60 -9.72 2.45
C PRO A 135 6.18 -9.99 1.92
N GLY A 136 5.17 -9.56 2.69
CA GLY A 136 3.76 -9.65 2.29
C GLY A 136 3.30 -8.56 1.32
N THR A 137 4.15 -7.58 1.04
CA THR A 137 3.89 -6.47 0.11
C THR A 137 3.88 -6.97 -1.33
N GLN A 138 2.88 -6.56 -2.09
CA GLN A 138 2.64 -7.03 -3.45
C GLN A 138 2.47 -5.85 -4.41
N PHE A 139 2.81 -6.06 -5.68
CA PHE A 139 2.46 -5.11 -6.73
C PHE A 139 0.94 -5.16 -7.01
N PRO A 140 0.34 -4.09 -7.57
CA PRO A 140 -1.09 -4.08 -7.87
C PRO A 140 -1.49 -5.14 -8.89
N SER A 141 -0.56 -5.57 -9.77
CA SER A 141 -0.79 -6.67 -10.71
C SER A 141 -1.02 -8.02 -10.03
N VAL A 142 -0.52 -8.19 -8.80
CA VAL A 142 -0.67 -9.41 -7.99
C VAL A 142 -1.78 -9.23 -6.97
N PHE A 143 -1.72 -8.14 -6.21
CA PHE A 143 -2.64 -7.83 -5.11
C PHE A 143 -4.11 -7.80 -5.56
N ASN A 144 -4.40 -7.20 -6.72
CA ASN A 144 -5.76 -7.06 -7.23
C ASN A 144 -6.35 -8.36 -7.82
N ASN A 145 -5.62 -9.47 -7.80
CA ASN A 145 -6.19 -10.78 -8.12
C ASN A 145 -6.75 -11.40 -6.83
N PRO A 146 -7.91 -12.08 -6.88
CA PRO A 146 -8.40 -12.86 -5.76
C PRO A 146 -7.39 -13.89 -5.27
N TYR A 147 -7.32 -14.04 -3.95
CA TYR A 147 -6.54 -15.09 -3.31
C TYR A 147 -7.01 -16.50 -3.72
N CYS A 148 -6.06 -17.40 -3.96
CA CYS A 148 -6.26 -18.84 -4.11
C CYS A 148 -5.29 -19.61 -3.21
N ALA A 149 -5.67 -20.83 -2.81
CA ALA A 149 -4.74 -21.68 -2.08
C ALA A 149 -3.64 -22.21 -3.02
N GLY A 150 -2.37 -22.04 -2.64
CA GLY A 150 -1.24 -22.63 -3.36
C GLY A 150 -1.22 -24.17 -3.29
N PRO A 151 -0.43 -24.85 -4.14
CA PRO A 151 -0.41 -26.32 -4.25
C PRO A 151 0.17 -27.05 -3.01
N THR A 152 0.78 -26.34 -2.06
CA THR A 152 1.52 -26.93 -0.93
C THR A 152 1.18 -26.23 0.38
N TYR A 153 -0.05 -26.40 0.89
CA TYR A 153 -0.45 -25.88 2.20
C TYR A 153 -0.02 -26.82 3.33
N VAL A 154 0.49 -26.28 4.44
CA VAL A 154 0.84 -27.03 5.66
C VAL A 154 -0.03 -26.57 6.83
N ASN A 155 -0.61 -27.54 7.56
CA ASN A 155 -1.44 -27.28 8.72
C ASN A 155 -0.66 -26.53 9.83
N GLY A 156 -1.26 -25.46 10.39
CA GLY A 156 -0.60 -24.52 11.33
C GLY A 156 -0.30 -23.13 10.76
N GLN A 157 -0.75 -22.85 9.54
CA GLN A 157 -0.62 -21.58 8.81
C GLN A 157 -1.96 -20.83 8.76
N PRO A 158 -1.98 -19.53 8.40
CA PRO A 158 -3.19 -18.74 8.16
C PRO A 158 -4.30 -19.53 7.50
N ASN A 159 -5.46 -19.65 8.17
CA ASN A 159 -6.56 -20.54 7.79
C ASN A 159 -7.02 -20.31 6.33
N PRO A 160 -6.63 -21.15 5.35
CA PRO A 160 -6.99 -20.97 3.95
C PRO A 160 -8.30 -21.67 3.60
N ASN A 161 -9.04 -22.21 4.58
CA ASN A 161 -10.25 -22.98 4.32
C ASN A 161 -11.42 -22.15 3.77
N TYR A 162 -11.20 -20.87 3.45
CA TYR A 162 -12.16 -20.02 2.75
C TYR A 162 -11.72 -19.58 1.33
N GLY A 163 -10.60 -20.09 0.81
CA GLY A 163 -10.16 -19.87 -0.57
C GLY A 163 -10.80 -20.84 -1.57
N THR A 164 -11.31 -20.31 -2.69
CA THR A 164 -11.96 -21.08 -3.76
C THR A 164 -10.93 -21.83 -4.62
N GLY A 165 -10.65 -23.09 -4.30
CA GLY A 165 -9.97 -24.03 -5.21
C GLY A 165 -8.53 -23.68 -5.63
N GLU A 166 -7.99 -24.50 -6.52
CA GLU A 166 -6.64 -24.35 -7.08
C GLU A 166 -6.48 -23.02 -7.84
N CYS A 167 -5.26 -22.47 -7.82
CA CYS A 167 -4.94 -21.25 -8.56
C CYS A 167 -5.13 -21.45 -10.08
N ASN A 168 -5.86 -20.51 -10.70
CA ASN A 168 -6.23 -20.52 -12.12
C ASN A 168 -5.94 -19.16 -12.75
N SER A 169 -6.19 -19.01 -14.04
CA SER A 169 -6.07 -17.71 -14.72
C SER A 169 -6.94 -16.65 -14.04
N GLY A 170 -6.33 -15.61 -13.49
CA GLY A 170 -7.02 -14.52 -12.80
C GLY A 170 -7.12 -14.65 -11.29
N THR A 171 -6.50 -15.67 -10.67
CA THR A 171 -6.28 -15.74 -9.21
C THR A 171 -4.78 -15.79 -8.89
N SER A 172 -4.41 -15.49 -7.65
CA SER A 172 -3.01 -15.49 -7.22
C SER A 172 -2.87 -16.05 -5.79
N PRO A 173 -1.87 -16.90 -5.51
CA PRO A 173 -1.57 -17.35 -4.15
C PRO A 173 -1.01 -16.22 -3.27
N ASP A 174 -0.64 -15.09 -3.88
CA ASP A 174 -0.21 -13.86 -3.24
C ASP A 174 -1.25 -12.73 -3.35
N GLY A 175 -2.39 -12.99 -4.00
CA GLY A 175 -3.50 -12.05 -4.13
C GLY A 175 -4.11 -11.68 -2.78
N ALA A 176 -4.86 -10.58 -2.75
CA ALA A 176 -5.57 -10.16 -1.55
C ALA A 176 -6.83 -11.01 -1.31
N VAL A 177 -7.05 -11.37 -0.05
CA VAL A 177 -8.21 -12.10 0.41
C VAL A 177 -9.43 -11.18 0.34
N GLY A 178 -10.56 -11.72 -0.14
CA GLY A 178 -11.78 -10.93 -0.30
C GLY A 178 -11.80 -10.02 -1.52
N VAL A 179 -10.70 -9.85 -2.26
CA VAL A 179 -10.76 -9.24 -3.60
C VAL A 179 -11.49 -10.20 -4.55
N MET A 180 -12.45 -9.66 -5.30
CA MET A 180 -13.26 -10.42 -6.26
C MET A 180 -12.78 -10.17 -7.69
N ALA A 181 -12.80 -11.22 -8.53
CA ALA A 181 -12.39 -11.08 -9.93
C ALA A 181 -13.37 -10.17 -10.69
N ALA A 182 -12.82 -9.37 -11.61
CA ALA A 182 -13.63 -8.62 -12.57
C ALA A 182 -14.60 -9.56 -13.33
N PRO A 183 -15.84 -9.13 -13.61
CA PRO A 183 -16.37 -7.77 -13.52
C PRO A 183 -16.97 -7.40 -12.15
N SER A 184 -16.86 -8.25 -11.13
CA SER A 184 -17.41 -7.98 -9.81
C SER A 184 -16.56 -6.94 -9.08
N ILE A 185 -17.00 -5.67 -9.05
CA ILE A 185 -16.41 -4.64 -8.18
C ILE A 185 -17.01 -4.86 -6.79
N GLY A 186 -16.34 -5.65 -5.95
CA GLY A 186 -16.84 -5.97 -4.61
C GLY A 186 -15.77 -6.60 -3.73
N VAL A 187 -16.03 -6.58 -2.43
CA VAL A 187 -15.21 -7.23 -1.42
C VAL A 187 -16.01 -8.38 -0.80
N ASP A 188 -15.46 -9.59 -0.80
CA ASP A 188 -15.97 -10.71 -0.03
C ASP A 188 -15.49 -10.60 1.42
N ALA A 189 -16.29 -9.89 2.21
CA ALA A 189 -16.06 -9.72 3.64
C ALA A 189 -16.05 -11.07 4.39
N ALA A 190 -16.79 -12.08 3.93
CA ALA A 190 -16.78 -13.38 4.59
C ALA A 190 -15.43 -14.06 4.42
N ALA A 191 -14.82 -14.01 3.23
CA ALA A 191 -13.47 -14.50 3.02
C ALA A 191 -12.46 -13.79 3.95
N ILE A 192 -12.54 -12.45 4.06
CA ILE A 192 -11.67 -11.67 4.95
C ILE A 192 -11.84 -12.10 6.42
N MET A 193 -13.07 -12.16 6.92
CA MET A 193 -13.34 -12.54 8.30
C MET A 193 -12.90 -13.98 8.60
N ASN A 194 -13.20 -14.93 7.72
CA ASN A 194 -12.88 -16.34 7.95
C ASN A 194 -11.38 -16.64 7.86
N THR A 195 -10.64 -15.89 7.04
CA THR A 195 -9.18 -16.01 6.95
C THR A 195 -8.44 -15.18 8.00
N GLY A 196 -8.98 -14.02 8.39
CA GLY A 196 -8.32 -13.11 9.33
C GLY A 196 -8.52 -13.46 10.80
N VAL A 197 -9.65 -14.06 11.19
CA VAL A 197 -9.90 -14.47 12.59
C VAL A 197 -8.95 -15.59 13.00
N LEU A 198 -8.42 -15.53 14.23
CA LEU A 198 -7.44 -16.48 14.78
C LEU A 198 -6.15 -16.63 13.94
N ASN A 199 -5.87 -15.65 13.09
CA ASN A 199 -4.76 -15.69 12.14
C ASN A 199 -3.59 -14.80 12.59
N GLY A 200 -3.42 -14.63 13.89
CA GLY A 200 -2.32 -13.85 14.44
C GLY A 200 -0.95 -14.38 14.02
N ASN A 201 -0.05 -13.48 13.59
CA ASN A 201 1.37 -13.75 13.35
C ASN A 201 2.21 -12.90 14.31
N ILE A 202 3.24 -13.52 14.89
CA ILE A 202 4.24 -12.83 15.70
C ILE A 202 5.66 -13.27 15.28
N PRO A 203 6.51 -12.34 14.79
CA PRO A 203 6.21 -10.95 14.47
C PRO A 203 5.07 -10.80 13.45
N ALA A 204 4.41 -9.64 13.44
CA ALA A 204 3.37 -9.33 12.46
C ALA A 204 3.91 -9.44 11.02
N PRO A 205 3.03 -9.61 10.00
CA PRO A 205 3.43 -9.86 8.62
C PRO A 205 4.49 -8.86 8.12
N LEU A 206 5.59 -9.37 7.60
CA LEU A 206 6.71 -8.53 7.19
C LEU A 206 6.28 -7.56 6.08
N MET A 207 6.55 -6.27 6.28
CA MET A 207 6.44 -5.25 5.26
C MET A 207 7.82 -4.91 4.73
N ALA A 208 7.99 -4.88 3.40
CA ALA A 208 9.17 -4.31 2.79
C ALA A 208 8.85 -3.68 1.45
N PHE A 209 9.42 -2.52 1.18
CA PHE A 209 9.29 -1.81 -0.08
C PHE A 209 10.55 -0.99 -0.33
N ASP A 210 10.72 -0.45 -1.52
CA ASP A 210 11.90 0.36 -1.85
C ASP A 210 11.63 1.83 -1.55
N GLU A 211 12.69 2.61 -1.33
CA GLU A 211 12.58 4.08 -1.33
C GLU A 211 11.82 4.56 -2.58
N ASP A 212 11.00 5.60 -2.42
CA ASP A 212 10.12 6.20 -3.44
C ASP A 212 8.85 5.43 -3.78
N ASP A 213 8.67 4.21 -3.28
CA ASP A 213 7.43 3.47 -3.48
C ASP A 213 6.23 4.17 -2.82
N GLU A 214 5.06 4.06 -3.45
CA GLU A 214 3.80 4.35 -2.77
C GLU A 214 3.26 3.08 -2.14
N PHE A 215 2.96 3.13 -0.85
CA PHE A 215 2.46 2.00 -0.10
C PHE A 215 1.01 2.18 0.34
N PHE A 216 0.16 1.24 -0.05
CA PHE A 216 -1.25 1.16 0.35
C PHE A 216 -1.46 -0.04 1.27
N LEU A 217 -1.75 0.24 2.54
CA LEU A 217 -1.95 -0.80 3.54
C LEU A 217 -3.41 -0.83 3.98
N THR A 218 -4.11 -1.92 3.69
CA THR A 218 -5.48 -2.12 4.19
C THR A 218 -5.45 -2.90 5.49
N LEU A 219 -5.97 -2.31 6.57
CA LEU A 219 -6.23 -2.98 7.84
C LEU A 219 -7.73 -3.29 7.92
N THR A 220 -8.07 -4.56 8.12
CA THR A 220 -9.43 -5.01 8.45
C THR A 220 -9.48 -5.49 9.90
N ASN A 221 -10.25 -4.84 10.77
CA ASN A 221 -10.43 -5.32 12.14
C ASN A 221 -11.47 -6.46 12.13
N VAL A 222 -11.01 -7.69 12.31
CA VAL A 222 -11.85 -8.90 12.31
C VAL A 222 -12.37 -9.27 13.70
N GLY A 223 -11.97 -8.50 14.72
CA GLY A 223 -12.34 -8.73 16.11
C GLY A 223 -11.64 -9.93 16.72
N MET A 224 -12.11 -10.31 17.92
CA MET A 224 -11.50 -11.34 18.74
C MET A 224 -12.52 -12.43 19.02
N ILE A 225 -12.35 -13.60 18.41
CA ILE A 225 -13.30 -14.71 18.59
C ILE A 225 -13.09 -15.44 19.92
N MET A 226 -11.85 -15.45 20.44
CA MET A 226 -11.51 -16.10 21.71
C MET A 226 -11.86 -15.23 22.91
N ARG A 227 -11.88 -13.91 22.71
CA ARG A 227 -12.23 -12.90 23.71
C ARG A 227 -13.27 -11.94 23.16
N PRO A 228 -14.51 -12.42 22.90
CA PRO A 228 -15.57 -11.59 22.32
C PRO A 228 -16.06 -10.48 23.26
N ASP A 229 -15.62 -10.51 24.53
CA ASP A 229 -15.82 -9.44 25.50
C ASP A 229 -14.94 -8.21 25.24
N LEU A 230 -13.89 -8.36 24.43
CA LEU A 230 -13.01 -7.29 24.01
C LEU A 230 -13.47 -6.76 22.65
N PHE A 231 -14.00 -5.53 22.64
CA PHE A 231 -14.47 -4.84 21.44
C PHE A 231 -13.47 -3.74 21.02
N GLU A 232 -12.18 -4.08 21.07
CA GLU A 232 -11.12 -3.11 20.82
C GLU A 232 -11.00 -2.76 19.35
N GLN A 233 -10.65 -1.50 19.12
CA GLN A 233 -10.28 -1.00 17.82
C GLN A 233 -8.83 -1.37 17.55
N HIS A 234 -8.44 -1.29 16.28
CA HIS A 234 -7.03 -1.39 15.90
C HIS A 234 -6.65 -0.27 14.95
N THR A 235 -5.36 0.07 14.97
CA THR A 235 -4.74 1.02 14.05
C THR A 235 -3.41 0.48 13.54
N VAL A 236 -2.82 1.17 12.57
CA VAL A 236 -1.43 0.96 12.16
C VAL A 236 -0.69 2.27 12.30
N HIS A 237 0.30 2.28 13.18
CA HIS A 237 1.26 3.37 13.34
C HIS A 237 2.63 2.91 12.85
N PHE A 238 3.25 3.71 11.99
CA PHE A 238 4.60 3.47 11.49
C PHE A 238 5.60 4.25 12.33
N HIS A 239 6.28 3.54 13.22
CA HIS A 239 7.17 4.17 14.17
C HIS A 239 8.50 4.55 13.51
N GLY A 240 8.80 5.85 13.52
CA GLY A 240 9.96 6.43 12.85
C GLY A 240 9.69 6.95 11.44
N TYR A 241 8.45 6.82 10.93
CA TYR A 241 8.12 7.29 9.59
C TYR A 241 8.03 8.82 9.53
N PRO A 242 8.93 9.51 8.81
CA PRO A 242 8.87 10.97 8.72
C PRO A 242 7.65 11.42 7.91
N ASN A 243 7.04 12.52 8.33
CA ASN A 243 6.02 13.24 7.56
C ASN A 243 4.78 12.41 7.15
N ALA A 244 4.44 11.36 7.91
CA ALA A 244 3.13 10.74 7.78
C ALA A 244 2.04 11.79 8.02
N SER A 245 1.03 11.84 7.14
CA SER A 245 -0.14 12.68 7.41
C SER A 245 -0.76 12.23 8.72
N SER A 246 -1.10 13.18 9.61
CA SER A 246 -1.79 12.88 10.89
C SER A 246 -2.99 11.94 10.70
N PHE A 247 -3.69 12.04 9.57
CA PHE A 247 -4.81 11.16 9.23
C PHE A 247 -4.41 9.69 9.03
N TYR A 248 -3.20 9.41 8.53
CA TYR A 248 -2.67 8.06 8.27
C TYR A 248 -1.62 7.61 9.31
N ASP A 249 -1.37 8.40 10.36
CA ASP A 249 -0.35 8.07 11.36
C ASP A 249 -0.80 6.97 12.34
N GLY A 250 -2.09 6.66 12.40
CA GLY A 250 -2.63 5.60 13.26
C GLY A 250 -2.66 5.93 14.75
N VAL A 251 -2.27 7.15 15.15
CA VAL A 251 -2.46 7.69 16.51
C VAL A 251 -3.93 8.06 16.67
N PRO A 252 -4.71 7.37 17.53
CA PRO A 252 -6.18 7.45 17.54
C PRO A 252 -6.75 8.85 17.84
N ASP A 253 -5.99 9.72 18.52
CA ASP A 253 -6.41 11.09 18.82
C ASP A 253 -6.33 12.04 17.61
N ALA A 254 -5.49 11.71 16.63
CA ALA A 254 -5.23 12.51 15.43
C ALA A 254 -5.61 11.79 14.11
N SER A 255 -5.85 10.49 14.19
CA SER A 255 -6.14 9.56 13.09
C SER A 255 -7.47 8.83 13.35
N LEU A 256 -7.77 7.83 12.52
CA LEU A 256 -8.95 6.99 12.64
C LEU A 256 -8.59 5.71 13.39
N ALA A 257 -9.53 5.21 14.20
CA ALA A 257 -9.46 3.90 14.83
C ALA A 257 -10.50 2.96 14.22
N ILE A 258 -10.07 1.77 13.79
CA ILE A 258 -10.92 0.86 13.01
C ILE A 258 -11.69 -0.04 13.98
N ASN A 259 -13.02 0.10 13.99
CA ASN A 259 -13.93 -0.77 14.72
C ASN A 259 -13.97 -2.18 14.13
N ILE A 260 -14.34 -3.16 14.95
CA ILE A 260 -14.59 -4.53 14.51
C ILE A 260 -15.59 -4.55 13.35
N GLY A 261 -15.28 -5.31 12.30
CA GLY A 261 -16.03 -5.38 11.05
C GLY A 261 -15.78 -4.20 10.10
N GLY A 262 -14.79 -3.34 10.41
CA GLY A 262 -14.38 -2.22 9.56
C GLY A 262 -13.06 -2.49 8.86
N SER A 263 -12.87 -1.84 7.71
CA SER A 263 -11.59 -1.76 7.00
C SER A 263 -11.19 -0.31 6.74
N PHE A 264 -9.89 -0.06 6.70
CA PHE A 264 -9.33 1.22 6.31
C PHE A 264 -8.01 1.03 5.56
N THR A 265 -7.84 1.77 4.46
CA THR A 265 -6.60 1.78 3.68
C THR A 265 -5.77 3.01 4.04
N TYR A 266 -4.61 2.76 4.64
CA TYR A 266 -3.56 3.74 4.85
C TYR A 266 -2.78 3.98 3.55
N TYR A 267 -2.29 5.20 3.39
CA TYR A 267 -1.44 5.59 2.28
C TYR A 267 -0.15 6.23 2.80
N TYR A 268 0.98 5.73 2.29
CA TYR A 268 2.29 6.27 2.60
C TYR A 268 3.15 6.39 1.34
N VAL A 269 4.11 7.31 1.37
CA VAL A 269 5.19 7.41 0.39
C VAL A 269 6.46 7.02 1.10
N ALA A 270 7.12 5.95 0.63
CA ALA A 270 8.28 5.35 1.26
C ALA A 270 9.30 6.42 1.68
N PRO A 271 9.77 6.39 2.95
CA PRO A 271 10.72 7.35 3.47
C PRO A 271 12.13 6.94 3.01
N ASP A 272 13.15 7.53 3.63
CA ASP A 272 14.53 7.12 3.43
C ASP A 272 14.75 5.66 3.84
N ALA A 273 15.72 5.02 3.20
CA ALA A 273 16.08 3.63 3.43
C ALA A 273 16.54 3.39 4.87
N ASP A 274 15.76 2.61 5.62
CA ASP A 274 16.12 2.15 6.94
C ASP A 274 15.26 0.95 7.37
N THR A 275 15.54 0.44 8.56
CA THR A 275 14.69 -0.48 9.30
C THR A 275 13.79 0.30 10.24
N TYR A 276 12.49 0.22 9.98
CA TYR A 276 11.43 0.74 10.82
C TYR A 276 10.69 -0.40 11.50
N PHE A 277 9.75 -0.06 12.37
CA PHE A 277 8.75 -0.99 12.83
C PHE A 277 7.39 -0.32 12.83
N TRP A 278 6.36 -1.13 12.87
CA TRP A 278 4.99 -0.67 12.89
C TRP A 278 4.21 -1.44 13.94
N HIS A 279 3.20 -0.81 14.51
CA HIS A 279 2.43 -1.41 15.58
C HIS A 279 1.03 -0.83 15.68
N CYS A 280 0.18 -1.48 16.47
CA CYS A 280 -1.10 -0.91 16.86
C CYS A 280 -0.88 0.24 17.86
N HIS A 281 -1.62 1.34 17.72
CA HIS A 281 -1.59 2.46 18.67
C HIS A 281 -2.88 2.55 19.52
N ILE A 282 -3.70 1.51 19.51
CA ILE A 282 -4.77 1.29 20.49
C ILE A 282 -4.18 0.53 21.68
N THR A 283 -4.51 0.98 22.89
CA THR A 283 -4.02 0.42 24.17
C THR A 283 -2.56 -0.08 24.09
N PRO A 284 -1.59 0.77 23.67
CA PRO A 284 -0.28 0.29 23.20
C PRO A 284 0.49 -0.63 24.16
N PRO A 285 0.47 -0.43 25.51
CA PRO A 285 1.12 -1.36 26.42
C PRO A 285 0.60 -2.80 26.28
N GLU A 286 -0.68 -2.98 25.99
CA GLU A 286 -1.30 -4.29 25.86
C GLU A 286 -1.12 -4.83 24.43
N HIS A 287 -1.54 -4.07 23.41
CA HIS A 287 -1.51 -4.54 22.01
C HIS A 287 -0.10 -4.82 21.50
N LEU A 288 0.86 -3.94 21.81
CA LEU A 288 2.25 -4.14 21.38
C LEU A 288 2.89 -5.32 22.11
N GLN A 289 2.70 -5.42 23.43
CA GLN A 289 3.28 -6.49 24.23
C GLN A 289 2.67 -7.86 23.91
N MET A 290 1.41 -7.89 23.48
CA MET A 290 0.72 -9.12 23.13
C MET A 290 0.91 -9.54 21.67
N GLY A 291 1.57 -8.74 20.82
CA GLY A 291 2.04 -9.21 19.51
C GLY A 291 1.65 -8.35 18.29
N MET A 292 0.94 -7.23 18.48
CA MET A 292 0.60 -6.30 17.39
C MET A 292 1.78 -5.39 17.02
N VAL A 293 2.89 -6.00 16.62
CA VAL A 293 4.12 -5.32 16.20
C VAL A 293 4.81 -6.08 15.08
N GLY A 294 5.24 -5.35 14.06
CA GLY A 294 5.90 -5.89 12.88
C GLY A 294 7.12 -5.07 12.48
N GLN A 295 8.02 -5.73 11.76
CA GLN A 295 9.16 -5.07 11.13
C GLN A 295 8.73 -4.45 9.80
N LEU A 296 9.35 -3.32 9.45
CA LEU A 296 9.21 -2.66 8.17
C LEU A 296 10.60 -2.35 7.61
N PHE A 297 10.92 -2.85 6.42
CA PHE A 297 12.16 -2.52 5.72
C PHE A 297 11.90 -1.59 4.54
N VAL A 298 12.63 -0.49 4.49
CA VAL A 298 12.72 0.38 3.32
C VAL A 298 14.06 0.14 2.67
N ARG A 299 14.04 -0.52 1.52
CA ARG A 299 15.24 -0.92 0.80
C ARG A 299 15.82 0.28 0.04
N PRO A 300 17.15 0.42 0.00
CA PRO A 300 17.77 1.59 -0.59
C PRO A 300 17.61 1.62 -2.11
N ARG A 301 17.35 2.83 -2.60
CA ARG A 301 17.34 3.20 -4.02
C ARG A 301 18.62 2.78 -4.75
N GLN A 302 19.73 2.65 -4.02
CA GLN A 302 21.01 2.11 -4.48
C GLN A 302 20.93 0.69 -5.06
N ASN A 303 19.86 -0.07 -4.79
CA ASN A 303 19.64 -1.43 -5.32
C ASN A 303 18.96 -1.46 -6.70
N ARG A 304 18.51 -0.32 -7.21
CA ARG A 304 17.75 -0.20 -8.46
C ARG A 304 18.48 0.45 -9.66
N PRO A 305 19.72 0.99 -9.58
CA PRO A 305 20.39 1.52 -10.77
C PRO A 305 20.62 0.47 -11.87
N GLN A 306 20.97 0.94 -13.06
CA GLN A 306 21.37 0.09 -14.18
C GLN A 306 22.60 -0.74 -13.80
N ASP A 307 22.67 -2.00 -14.24
CA ASP A 307 23.85 -2.84 -14.03
C ASP A 307 25.12 -2.12 -14.50
N LYS A 308 26.13 -2.09 -13.64
CA LYS A 308 27.43 -1.40 -13.83
C LYS A 308 27.35 0.13 -13.94
N ALA A 309 26.20 0.74 -13.68
CA ALA A 309 26.10 2.20 -13.59
C ALA A 309 26.88 2.70 -12.37
N ASN A 310 27.54 3.85 -12.52
CA ASN A 310 28.17 4.55 -11.40
C ASN A 310 27.09 4.99 -10.40
N LEU A 311 27.27 4.62 -9.13
CA LEU A 311 26.27 4.87 -8.08
C LEU A 311 26.10 6.35 -7.78
N LEU A 312 27.20 7.12 -7.73
CA LEU A 312 27.12 8.57 -7.50
C LEU A 312 26.35 9.26 -8.63
N GLN A 313 26.67 8.93 -9.88
CA GLN A 313 26.02 9.51 -11.05
C GLN A 313 24.53 9.17 -11.10
N SER A 314 24.17 7.94 -10.73
CA SER A 314 22.78 7.48 -10.71
C SER A 314 21.97 8.20 -9.61
N LEU A 315 22.53 8.36 -8.40
CA LEU A 315 21.83 8.90 -7.23
C LEU A 315 21.79 10.44 -7.17
N ALA A 316 22.83 11.12 -7.63
CA ALA A 316 22.94 12.57 -7.48
C ALA A 316 21.91 13.36 -8.30
N GLY A 317 21.39 12.79 -9.39
CA GLY A 317 20.44 13.44 -10.29
C GLY A 317 21.01 14.66 -11.00
N CYS A 318 21.04 14.61 -12.34
CA CYS A 318 21.49 15.71 -13.20
C CYS A 318 22.98 16.10 -13.08
N LEU A 319 23.90 15.16 -13.28
CA LEU A 319 24.95 15.48 -14.25
C LEU A 319 24.27 15.44 -15.61
N GLY A 320 23.77 16.61 -16.03
CA GLY A 320 23.40 16.82 -17.42
C GLY A 320 24.54 16.32 -18.31
N ASN A 321 24.20 15.98 -19.55
CA ASN A 321 25.11 15.56 -20.60
C ASN A 321 26.20 16.64 -20.88
N SER A 322 27.13 16.87 -19.94
CA SER A 322 28.32 17.66 -20.14
C SER A 322 29.41 16.71 -20.55
N THR A 323 29.73 16.74 -21.84
CA THR A 323 30.97 16.23 -22.43
C THR A 323 32.24 16.89 -21.85
N ASP A 324 32.14 17.65 -20.76
CA ASP A 324 33.23 18.29 -20.07
C ASP A 324 33.67 17.38 -18.92
N GLY A 325 34.90 16.86 -19.02
CA GLY A 325 35.49 15.88 -18.11
C GLY A 325 35.58 16.31 -16.64
N PRO A 326 36.21 15.49 -15.77
CA PRO A 326 36.11 15.63 -14.33
C PRO A 326 36.81 16.91 -13.86
N ALA A 327 36.04 17.96 -13.64
CA ALA A 327 36.52 19.17 -13.00
C ALA A 327 36.73 18.88 -11.51
N ARG A 328 37.98 19.07 -11.07
CA ARG A 328 38.38 19.12 -9.67
C ARG A 328 37.55 20.21 -8.97
N GLY A 329 36.71 19.81 -8.02
CA GLY A 329 35.89 20.71 -7.21
C GLY A 329 34.42 20.36 -7.34
N LEU A 330 33.80 19.99 -6.21
CA LEU A 330 32.43 19.50 -6.12
C LEU A 330 31.47 20.34 -7.00
N PRO A 331 30.83 19.76 -8.04
CA PRO A 331 29.66 20.38 -8.60
C PRO A 331 28.60 20.40 -7.49
N SER A 332 28.01 21.57 -7.29
CA SER A 332 26.85 21.78 -6.43
C SER A 332 25.83 20.65 -6.63
N VAL A 333 25.67 19.84 -5.58
CA VAL A 333 24.76 18.70 -5.44
C VAL A 333 23.31 19.20 -5.51
N LEU A 334 22.84 19.63 -6.69
CA LEU A 334 21.61 20.41 -6.88
C LEU A 334 20.53 19.68 -7.70
N GLY A 335 20.53 18.35 -7.72
CA GLY A 335 19.36 17.54 -8.14
C GLY A 335 18.45 17.18 -6.97
N HIS A 336 19.05 16.88 -5.81
CA HIS A 336 18.35 16.42 -4.60
C HIS A 336 17.79 17.57 -3.73
N GLN A 337 18.29 18.80 -3.92
CA GLN A 337 17.92 19.97 -3.11
C GLN A 337 16.66 20.73 -3.60
N SER A 338 16.09 20.37 -4.75
CA SER A 338 14.87 21.00 -5.27
C SER A 338 13.59 20.30 -4.81
N ASP A 339 13.67 19.02 -4.42
CA ASP A 339 12.57 18.30 -3.77
C ASP A 339 12.63 18.54 -2.27
N ILE A 340 11.73 19.36 -1.75
CA ILE A 340 11.68 19.72 -0.32
C ILE A 340 11.50 18.50 0.61
N ARG A 341 11.09 17.33 0.10
CA ARG A 341 10.95 16.09 0.87
C ARG A 341 12.30 15.43 1.16
N THR A 342 13.24 15.52 0.22
CA THR A 342 14.58 14.93 0.30
C THR A 342 15.67 15.99 0.36
N ALA A 343 15.29 17.27 0.42
CA ALA A 343 16.21 18.39 0.44
C ALA A 343 17.00 18.37 1.73
N CYS A 344 18.19 17.79 1.64
CA CYS A 344 19.09 17.72 2.77
C CYS A 344 20.20 18.77 2.65
N ASN A 345 20.31 19.62 3.66
CA ASN A 345 21.43 20.53 3.84
C ASN A 345 22.20 20.16 5.12
N PRO A 346 23.28 19.37 5.01
CA PRO A 346 24.05 18.94 6.18
C PRO A 346 24.75 20.10 6.92
N ALA A 347 24.75 21.32 6.36
CA ALA A 347 25.24 22.51 7.05
C ALA A 347 24.19 23.15 8.00
N THR A 348 22.91 22.82 7.85
CA THR A 348 21.82 23.42 8.65
C THR A 348 20.88 22.40 9.30
N ASP A 349 20.87 21.16 8.81
CA ASP A 349 20.03 20.10 9.31
C ASP A 349 20.91 18.96 9.85
N ILE A 350 20.75 18.67 11.14
CA ILE A 350 21.54 17.65 11.85
C ILE A 350 20.93 16.24 11.73
N LEU A 351 19.67 16.13 11.29
CA LEU A 351 18.96 14.86 11.09
C LEU A 351 19.07 14.34 9.65
N CYS A 352 20.04 14.90 8.93
CA CYS A 352 20.13 14.84 7.50
C CYS A 352 20.99 13.64 7.09
N SER A 353 20.38 12.47 6.98
CA SER A 353 20.99 11.26 6.41
C SER A 353 21.02 11.37 4.90
N VAL A 354 21.98 12.08 4.30
CA VAL A 354 22.16 12.00 2.83
C VAL A 354 22.73 10.61 2.50
N PRO A 355 22.02 9.72 1.80
CA PRO A 355 22.55 8.42 1.42
C PRO A 355 23.45 8.50 0.16
N ILE A 356 23.95 9.70 -0.18
CA ILE A 356 24.77 9.95 -1.35
C ILE A 356 26.24 10.05 -0.91
N PRO A 357 27.16 9.30 -1.54
CA PRO A 357 28.59 9.43 -1.26
C PRO A 357 29.07 10.88 -1.42
N VAL A 358 29.87 11.36 -0.48
CA VAL A 358 30.46 12.72 -0.50
C VAL A 358 31.44 12.96 -1.66
N ALA A 359 31.87 11.90 -2.35
CA ALA A 359 32.74 11.96 -3.53
C ALA A 359 32.53 10.71 -4.40
N ASP A 360 32.96 10.79 -5.67
CA ASP A 360 32.94 9.64 -6.58
C ASP A 360 34.01 8.64 -6.16
N THR A 361 33.58 7.47 -5.72
CA THR A 361 34.46 6.36 -5.35
C THR A 361 34.70 5.40 -6.52
N GLY A 362 34.05 5.63 -7.67
CA GLY A 362 34.00 4.67 -8.78
C GLY A 362 33.15 3.43 -8.49
N ALA A 363 32.37 3.42 -7.39
CA ALA A 363 31.48 2.32 -7.07
C ALA A 363 30.39 2.19 -8.14
N THR A 364 30.16 0.95 -8.59
CA THR A 364 29.17 0.61 -9.61
C THR A 364 28.12 -0.35 -9.03
N HIS A 365 26.91 -0.28 -9.56
CA HIS A 365 25.86 -1.26 -9.27
C HIS A 365 26.28 -2.63 -9.84
N ASN A 366 26.15 -3.69 -9.05
CA ASN A 366 26.62 -5.03 -9.43
C ASN A 366 25.56 -5.82 -10.18
#